data_AF-A0A542PXJ4-F1
#
_entry.id   AF-A0A542PXJ4-F1
#
_cell.length_a   1.000
_cell.length_b   1.000
_cell.length_c   1.000
_cell.angle_alpha   90.00
_cell.angle_beta   90.00
_cell.angle_gamma   90.00
#
_symmetry.space_group_name_H-M   'P 1'
#
loop_
_entity.id
_entity.type
_entity.pdbx_description
1 polymer ?
#
loop_
_entity_poly.entity_id
_entity_poly.type
_entity_poly.pdbx_seq_one_letter_code
_entity_poly.pdbx_strand_id
1 'polypeptide(L)'
;MTPYSLAFYTDVVTTGTVLGVHPTDSPDRVTEVLGSDFAENRFGDHSMFRDYGLAEFSWDRASADLPWSGHHFTLQVHRLAYGGRTLVNDGLRARYGRFTPRLRFEKLQRLLQRRGITLLEIPESSANAPYYRTFWQPDSQVAVSVIGTYGEYSTPAKLRVGDLYSIHAPMTADEVEWRRARVGWHGPPWKAPGQRPARRDPDRVPRRGADDHLAGKS
;
A
#
# COMPACT_ATOMS: atom_id res chain seq x y z
N MET A 1 9.61 -16.81 -15.61
CA MET A 1 10.33 -15.86 -14.73
C MET A 1 9.51 -14.59 -14.61
N THR A 2 9.18 -14.17 -13.40
CA THR A 2 8.60 -12.84 -13.15
C THR A 2 9.70 -11.81 -13.41
N PRO A 3 9.47 -10.73 -14.18
CA PRO A 3 10.47 -9.67 -14.31
C PRO A 3 10.82 -9.16 -12.92
N TYR A 4 12.10 -9.20 -12.55
CA TYR A 4 12.56 -9.14 -11.16
C TYR A 4 12.09 -7.90 -10.37
N SER A 5 11.89 -6.75 -11.04
CA SER A 5 11.32 -5.56 -10.39
C SER A 5 9.86 -5.70 -9.96
N LEU A 6 9.08 -6.59 -10.60
CA LEU A 6 7.70 -6.85 -10.17
C LEU A 6 7.65 -7.58 -8.82
N ALA A 7 8.68 -8.37 -8.49
CA ALA A 7 8.80 -8.99 -7.17
C ALA A 7 8.97 -7.92 -6.09
N PHE A 8 9.79 -6.89 -6.33
CA PHE A 8 9.95 -5.76 -5.40
C PHE A 8 8.62 -5.12 -5.01
N TYR A 9 7.81 -4.69 -5.99
CA TYR A 9 6.51 -4.06 -5.69
C TYR A 9 5.56 -5.01 -4.97
N THR A 10 5.63 -6.31 -5.30
CA THR A 10 4.82 -7.32 -4.62
C THR A 10 5.22 -7.44 -3.16
N ASP A 11 6.52 -7.47 -2.87
CA ASP A 11 7.05 -7.59 -1.51
C ASP A 11 6.72 -6.33 -0.69
N VAL A 12 6.83 -5.14 -1.28
CA VAL A 12 6.44 -3.88 -0.63
C VAL A 12 4.95 -3.88 -0.30
N VAL A 13 4.08 -4.21 -1.26
CA VAL A 13 2.62 -4.26 -1.05
C VAL A 13 2.21 -5.37 -0.07
N THR A 14 3.00 -6.43 0.05
CA THR A 14 2.71 -7.52 0.99
C THR A 14 3.12 -7.17 2.42
N THR A 15 4.24 -6.46 2.57
CA THR A 15 4.89 -6.27 3.88
C THR A 15 4.74 -4.88 4.46
N GLY A 16 4.44 -3.87 3.65
CA GLY A 16 4.49 -2.48 4.09
C GLY A 16 5.91 -1.99 4.38
N THR A 17 6.93 -2.62 3.78
CA THR A 17 8.35 -2.28 4.00
C THR A 17 9.13 -2.17 2.70
N VAL A 18 10.23 -1.42 2.73
CA VAL A 18 11.20 -1.34 1.63
C VAL A 18 12.48 -2.04 2.06
N LEU A 19 12.79 -3.20 1.46
CA LEU A 19 13.93 -4.04 1.89
C LEU A 19 13.90 -4.44 3.38
N GLY A 20 12.71 -4.48 4.00
CA GLY A 20 12.54 -4.76 5.42
C GLY A 20 12.61 -3.53 6.32
N VAL A 21 12.87 -2.34 5.77
CA VAL A 21 12.79 -1.07 6.50
C VAL A 21 11.33 -0.67 6.67
N HIS A 22 10.95 -0.40 7.92
CA HIS A 22 9.61 0.04 8.28
C HIS A 22 9.47 1.56 8.14
N PRO A 23 8.29 2.12 7.80
CA PRO A 23 8.07 3.57 7.74
C PRO A 23 8.39 4.31 9.05
N THR A 24 8.42 3.60 10.18
CA THR A 24 8.71 4.15 11.51
C THR A 24 10.18 4.04 11.92
N ASP A 25 11.03 3.42 11.10
CA ASP A 25 12.46 3.30 11.38
C ASP A 25 13.15 4.66 11.38
N SER A 26 14.23 4.78 12.15
CA SER A 26 15.01 6.03 12.24
C SER A 26 15.72 6.37 10.91
N PRO A 27 16.07 7.64 10.68
CA PRO A 27 16.81 8.02 9.47
C PRO A 27 18.09 7.21 9.27
N ASP A 28 18.83 6.94 10.36
CA ASP A 28 20.07 6.18 10.32
C ASP A 28 19.84 4.73 9.91
N ARG A 29 18.78 4.09 10.42
CA ARG A 29 18.41 2.73 10.03
C ARG A 29 18.05 2.64 8.55
N VAL A 30 17.32 3.64 8.04
CA VAL A 30 16.97 3.70 6.62
C VAL A 30 18.22 3.88 5.76
N THR A 31 19.13 4.77 6.16
CA THR A 31 20.42 4.99 5.47
C THR A 31 21.32 3.76 5.49
N GLU A 32 21.34 3.00 6.59
CA GLU A 32 22.10 1.74 6.67
C GLU A 32 21.67 0.74 5.58
N VAL A 33 20.37 0.66 5.27
CA VAL A 33 19.82 -0.31 4.32
C VAL A 33 19.77 0.23 2.90
N LEU A 34 19.44 1.51 2.71
CA LEU A 34 19.27 2.12 1.39
C LEU A 34 20.54 2.80 0.87
N GLY A 35 21.57 2.93 1.71
CA GLY A 35 22.81 3.61 1.39
C GLY A 35 22.77 5.11 1.72
N SER A 36 23.93 5.76 1.64
CA SER A 36 24.11 7.18 1.95
C SER A 36 23.86 8.13 0.78
N ASP A 37 23.50 7.61 -0.39
CA ASP A 37 23.16 8.41 -1.58
C ASP A 37 21.69 8.85 -1.50
N PHE A 38 21.43 9.93 -0.77
CA PHE A 38 20.12 10.55 -0.64
C PHE A 38 20.19 12.07 -0.72
N ALA A 39 19.11 12.68 -1.21
CA ALA A 39 18.86 14.11 -1.00
C ALA A 39 18.03 14.29 0.28
N GLU A 40 18.54 15.08 1.24
CA GLU A 40 17.81 15.41 2.47
C GLU A 40 17.13 16.77 2.32
N ASN A 41 15.84 16.81 2.66
CA ASN A 41 15.03 18.02 2.65
C ASN A 41 14.42 18.21 4.03
N ARG A 42 14.59 19.41 4.60
CA ARG A 42 14.04 19.78 5.91
C ARG A 42 13.06 20.93 5.77
N PHE A 43 11.97 20.84 6.52
CA PHE A 43 10.97 21.89 6.62
C PHE A 43 10.96 22.41 8.06
N GLY A 44 11.78 23.44 8.28
CA GLY A 44 12.08 23.92 9.63
C GLY A 44 12.73 22.83 10.48
N ASP A 45 12.47 22.88 11.78
CA ASP A 45 13.06 21.95 12.75
C ASP A 45 12.19 20.73 13.04
N HIS A 46 11.03 20.57 12.40
CA HIS A 46 10.05 19.58 12.81
C HIS A 46 9.79 18.47 11.80
N SER A 47 10.10 18.68 10.52
CA SER A 47 9.84 17.68 9.48
C SER A 47 11.03 17.54 8.53
N MET A 48 11.26 16.31 8.08
CA MET A 48 12.35 15.97 7.17
C MET A 48 11.94 14.82 6.27
N PHE A 49 12.39 14.80 5.02
CA PHE A 49 12.42 13.59 4.22
C PHE A 49 13.76 13.38 3.55
N ARG A 50 14.07 12.12 3.27
CA ARG A 50 15.24 11.70 2.49
C ARG A 50 14.76 10.99 1.24
N ASP A 51 15.24 11.48 0.09
CA ASP A 51 14.95 10.93 -1.23
C ASP A 51 16.11 10.05 -1.69
N TYR A 52 15.88 8.73 -1.73
CA TYR A 52 16.80 7.70 -2.19
C TYR A 52 16.55 7.34 -3.68
N GLY A 53 15.99 8.29 -4.44
CA GLY A 53 15.67 8.16 -5.85
C GLY A 53 14.29 7.53 -6.10
N LEU A 54 14.15 6.22 -5.84
CA LEU A 54 12.87 5.53 -5.97
C LEU A 54 12.03 5.60 -4.68
N ALA A 55 12.67 5.61 -3.52
CA ALA A 55 12.00 5.61 -2.22
C ALA A 55 12.29 6.91 -1.48
N GLU A 56 11.24 7.53 -0.95
CA GLU A 56 11.31 8.65 -0.04
C GLU A 56 10.80 8.21 1.32
N PHE A 57 11.53 8.52 2.39
CA PHE A 57 11.09 8.31 3.76
C PHE A 57 10.97 9.65 4.45
N SER A 58 9.94 9.79 5.30
CA SER A 58 9.60 11.04 5.97
C SER A 58 9.55 10.83 7.48
N TRP A 59 10.06 11.83 8.20
CA TRP A 59 10.14 11.86 9.65
C TRP A 59 9.67 13.19 10.19
N ASP A 60 9.09 13.14 11.38
CA ASP A 60 8.76 14.30 12.19
C ASP A 60 9.46 14.23 13.55
N ARG A 61 9.63 15.38 14.20
CA ARG A 61 10.06 15.47 15.60
C ARG A 61 9.37 16.64 16.30
N ALA A 62 9.05 16.45 17.58
CA ALA A 62 8.35 17.46 18.36
C ALA A 62 9.21 18.71 18.65
N SER A 63 10.53 18.56 18.74
CA SER A 63 11.48 19.68 18.88
C SER A 63 12.85 19.31 18.33
N ALA A 64 13.74 20.31 18.22
CA ALA A 64 15.08 20.13 17.67
C ALA A 64 15.97 19.14 18.47
N ASP A 65 15.68 18.98 19.76
CA ASP A 65 16.45 18.13 20.68
C ASP A 65 15.90 16.69 20.77
N LEU A 66 14.73 16.44 20.18
CA LEU A 66 14.09 15.13 20.20
C LEU A 66 14.43 14.31 18.94
N PRO A 67 14.47 12.97 19.05
CA PRO A 67 14.78 12.12 17.92
C PRO A 67 13.68 12.19 16.84
N TRP A 68 14.11 12.00 15.59
CA TRP A 68 13.22 11.82 14.46
C TRP A 68 12.37 10.56 14.60
N SER A 69 11.07 10.68 14.36
CA SER A 69 10.11 9.59 14.32
C SER A 69 9.59 9.43 12.91
N GLY A 70 9.78 8.25 12.32
CA GLY A 70 9.34 7.97 10.96
C GLY A 70 7.81 7.83 10.92
N HIS A 71 7.18 8.36 9.86
CA HIS A 71 5.72 8.28 9.74
C HIS A 71 5.24 7.67 8.44
N HIS A 72 5.96 7.82 7.32
CA HIS A 72 5.61 7.14 6.07
C HIS A 72 6.79 7.03 5.11
N PHE A 73 6.62 6.21 4.08
CA PHE A 73 7.42 6.25 2.86
C PHE A 73 6.53 6.35 1.62
N THR A 74 7.12 6.87 0.55
CA THR A 74 6.53 6.87 -0.80
C THR A 74 7.52 6.27 -1.80
N LEU A 75 7.04 5.34 -2.62
CA LEU A 75 7.74 4.94 -3.83
C LEU A 75 7.30 5.79 -5.01
N GLN A 76 8.25 6.54 -5.56
CA GLN A 76 8.06 7.45 -6.67
C GLN A 76 8.19 6.73 -8.02
N VAL A 77 7.31 5.74 -8.25
CA VAL A 77 7.38 4.82 -9.41
C VAL A 77 7.34 5.57 -10.74
N HIS A 78 6.57 6.66 -10.84
CA HIS A 78 6.46 7.48 -12.03
C HIS A 78 7.80 8.05 -12.50
N ARG A 79 8.77 8.26 -11.60
CA ARG A 79 10.11 8.78 -11.95
C ARG A 79 10.87 7.83 -12.87
N LEU A 80 10.57 6.52 -12.83
CA LEU A 80 11.19 5.52 -13.74
C LEU A 80 10.90 5.81 -15.22
N ALA A 81 9.82 6.52 -15.54
CA ALA A 81 9.51 6.91 -16.90
C ALA A 81 10.41 8.05 -17.40
N TYR A 82 10.99 8.84 -16.50
CA TYR A 82 11.77 10.06 -16.79
C TYR A 82 13.26 9.91 -16.55
N GLY A 83 13.68 9.06 -15.61
CA GLY A 83 15.05 8.99 -15.10
C GLY A 83 15.89 7.81 -15.58
N GLY A 84 17.21 8.01 -15.54
CA GLY A 84 18.26 7.08 -15.97
C GLY A 84 18.57 5.97 -14.97
N ARG A 85 19.58 5.15 -15.31
CA ARG A 85 19.94 3.93 -14.56
C ARG A 85 20.15 4.16 -13.06
N THR A 86 20.53 5.37 -12.64
CA THR A 86 20.88 5.76 -11.26
C THR A 86 19.69 5.93 -10.30
N LEU A 87 18.46 6.08 -10.80
CA LEU A 87 17.30 6.40 -9.95
C LEU A 87 16.98 5.33 -8.89
N VAL A 88 17.23 4.06 -9.22
CA VAL A 88 17.03 2.95 -8.28
C VAL A 88 18.35 2.68 -7.59
N ASN A 89 18.45 2.77 -6.27
CA ASN A 89 19.73 2.52 -5.59
C ASN A 89 20.31 1.11 -5.90
N ASP A 90 21.62 0.96 -5.71
CA ASP A 90 22.32 -0.28 -6.09
C ASP A 90 21.85 -1.49 -5.26
N GLY A 91 21.44 -1.29 -3.99
CA GLY A 91 20.87 -2.34 -3.15
C GLY A 91 19.59 -2.94 -3.73
N LEU A 92 18.67 -2.11 -4.22
CA LEU A 92 17.44 -2.57 -4.89
C LEU A 92 17.76 -3.27 -6.21
N ARG A 93 18.73 -2.77 -6.98
CA ARG A 93 19.13 -3.42 -8.25
C ARG A 93 19.83 -4.75 -8.02
N ALA A 94 20.66 -4.86 -6.99
CA ALA A 94 21.34 -6.09 -6.64
C ALA A 94 20.35 -7.19 -6.26
N ARG A 95 19.29 -6.86 -5.52
CA ARG A 95 18.28 -7.83 -5.08
C ARG A 95 17.18 -8.12 -6.10
N TYR A 96 16.70 -7.10 -6.82
CA TYR A 96 15.53 -7.19 -7.69
C TYR A 96 15.84 -6.91 -9.16
N GLY A 97 17.11 -6.81 -9.53
CA GLY A 97 17.54 -6.63 -10.91
C GLY A 97 17.06 -5.32 -11.53
N ARG A 98 16.69 -5.39 -12.81
CA ARG A 98 16.35 -4.21 -13.62
C ARG A 98 14.90 -3.77 -13.41
N PHE A 99 14.72 -2.48 -13.19
CA PHE A 99 13.42 -1.82 -13.15
C PHE A 99 13.01 -1.34 -14.54
N THR A 100 11.77 -1.65 -14.93
CA THR A 100 11.20 -1.19 -16.20
C THR A 100 10.74 0.25 -16.08
N PRO A 101 10.85 1.08 -17.14
CA PRO A 101 10.44 2.49 -17.09
C PRO A 101 8.97 2.71 -16.72
N ARG A 102 8.12 1.69 -16.97
CA ARG A 102 6.70 1.71 -16.63
C ARG A 102 6.31 0.36 -16.05
N LEU A 103 5.36 0.38 -15.13
CA LEU A 103 4.76 -0.82 -14.56
C LEU A 103 3.25 -0.78 -14.76
N ARG A 104 2.71 -1.84 -15.35
CA ARG A 104 1.26 -2.03 -15.47
C ARG A 104 0.67 -2.49 -14.13
N PHE A 105 -0.31 -1.77 -13.61
CA PHE A 105 -1.01 -2.15 -12.39
C PHE A 105 -1.63 -3.55 -12.49
N GLU A 106 -2.18 -3.90 -13.66
CA GLU A 106 -2.83 -5.20 -13.85
C GLU A 106 -1.85 -6.39 -13.75
N LYS A 107 -0.54 -6.15 -13.95
CA LYS A 107 0.49 -7.17 -13.72
C LYS A 107 0.73 -7.38 -12.22
N LEU A 108 0.81 -6.29 -11.46
CA LEU A 108 0.95 -6.33 -9.99
C LEU A 108 -0.28 -6.94 -9.33
N GLN A 109 -1.47 -6.47 -9.70
CA GLN A 109 -2.73 -6.97 -9.16
C GLN A 109 -2.90 -8.47 -9.39
N ARG A 110 -2.65 -8.97 -10.62
CA ARG A 110 -2.73 -10.42 -10.90
C ARG A 110 -1.75 -11.24 -10.08
N LEU A 111 -0.54 -10.73 -9.85
CA LEU A 111 0.46 -11.45 -9.06
C LEU A 111 0.08 -11.50 -7.57
N LEU A 112 -0.41 -10.38 -7.02
CA LEU A 112 -0.94 -10.31 -5.65
C LEU A 112 -2.13 -11.26 -5.46
N GLN A 113 -3.09 -11.25 -6.40
CA GLN A 113 -4.26 -12.14 -6.36
C GLN A 113 -3.87 -13.61 -6.38
N ARG A 114 -2.88 -14.00 -7.20
CA ARG A 114 -2.35 -15.38 -7.21
C ARG A 114 -1.72 -15.79 -5.87
N ARG A 115 -1.29 -14.82 -5.06
CA ARG A 115 -0.77 -15.01 -3.70
C ARG A 115 -1.84 -14.85 -2.61
N GLY A 116 -3.12 -14.70 -2.98
CA GLY A 116 -4.23 -14.48 -2.05
C GLY A 116 -4.32 -13.06 -1.49
N ILE A 117 -3.54 -12.11 -2.01
CA ILE A 117 -3.51 -10.72 -1.55
C ILE A 117 -4.47 -9.90 -2.40
N THR A 118 -5.47 -9.31 -1.76
CA THR A 118 -6.48 -8.48 -2.42
C THR A 118 -6.21 -7.00 -2.16
N LEU A 119 -6.32 -6.20 -3.22
CA LEU A 119 -6.33 -4.75 -3.13
C LEU A 119 -7.76 -4.23 -3.24
N LEU A 120 -8.15 -3.35 -2.32
CA LEU A 120 -9.47 -2.72 -2.28
C LEU A 120 -9.38 -1.33 -2.90
N GLU A 121 -10.16 -1.06 -3.92
CA GLU A 121 -10.28 0.31 -4.43
C GLU A 121 -10.91 1.20 -3.34
N ILE A 122 -10.32 2.38 -3.14
CA ILE A 122 -10.81 3.38 -2.20
C ILE A 122 -11.03 4.71 -2.93
N PRO A 123 -11.93 5.57 -2.43
CA PRO A 123 -12.13 6.87 -3.02
C PRO A 123 -10.85 7.70 -3.06
N GLU A 124 -10.61 8.32 -4.21
CA GLU A 124 -9.53 9.27 -4.38
C GLU A 124 -9.95 10.66 -3.84
N SER A 125 -8.97 11.43 -3.39
CA SER A 125 -9.17 12.83 -3.02
C SER A 125 -9.63 13.66 -4.22
N SER A 126 -10.43 14.70 -3.96
CA SER A 126 -10.95 15.58 -5.02
C SER A 126 -9.86 16.28 -5.84
N ALA A 127 -8.69 16.52 -5.24
CA ALA A 127 -7.55 17.14 -5.92
C ALA A 127 -6.90 16.20 -6.96
N ASN A 128 -7.00 14.89 -6.76
CA ASN A 128 -6.39 13.87 -7.62
C ASN A 128 -7.41 13.20 -8.54
N ALA A 129 -8.70 13.24 -8.22
CA ALA A 129 -9.75 12.73 -9.08
C ALA A 129 -9.96 13.65 -10.30
N PRO A 130 -10.26 13.11 -11.51
CA PRO A 130 -10.38 11.69 -11.85
C PRO A 130 -9.04 11.04 -12.30
N TYR A 131 -7.94 11.78 -12.23
CA TYR A 131 -6.65 11.43 -12.83
C TYR A 131 -6.00 10.20 -12.21
N TYR A 132 -6.26 9.95 -10.93
CA TYR A 132 -5.71 8.82 -10.19
C TYR A 132 -6.81 7.94 -9.61
N ARG A 133 -6.49 6.64 -9.51
CA ARG A 133 -7.25 5.64 -8.76
C ARG A 133 -6.34 5.07 -7.68
N THR A 134 -6.88 4.90 -6.47
CA THR A 134 -6.11 4.39 -5.35
C THR A 134 -6.67 3.06 -4.87
N PHE A 135 -5.79 2.09 -4.69
CA PHE A 135 -6.09 0.75 -4.18
C PHE A 135 -5.31 0.50 -2.89
N TRP A 136 -5.93 -0.11 -1.90
CA TRP A 136 -5.39 -0.28 -0.57
C TRP A 136 -5.31 -1.75 -0.18
N GLN A 137 -4.20 -2.17 0.42
CA GLN A 137 -4.01 -3.49 1.01
C GLN A 137 -4.18 -3.35 2.54
N PRO A 138 -5.23 -3.94 3.15
CA PRO A 138 -5.56 -3.68 4.56
C PRO A 138 -4.54 -4.17 5.58
N ASP A 139 -3.91 -5.31 5.36
CA ASP A 139 -3.03 -5.96 6.35
C ASP A 139 -1.69 -5.24 6.52
N SER A 140 -1.15 -4.71 5.42
CA SER A 140 0.11 -3.98 5.32
C SER A 140 -0.09 -2.46 5.29
N GLN A 141 -1.35 -2.01 5.22
CA GLN A 141 -1.72 -0.61 5.10
C GLN A 141 -1.09 0.08 3.89
N VAL A 142 -0.80 -0.64 2.81
CA VAL A 142 -0.16 -0.07 1.62
C VAL A 142 -1.21 0.48 0.66
N ALA A 143 -1.05 1.73 0.24
CA ALA A 143 -1.82 2.36 -0.82
C ALA A 143 -1.04 2.36 -2.14
N VAL A 144 -1.74 2.05 -3.22
CA VAL A 144 -1.22 1.92 -4.59
C VAL A 144 -1.99 2.90 -5.48
N SER A 145 -1.31 3.92 -5.99
CA SER A 145 -1.90 4.93 -6.87
C SER A 145 -1.61 4.61 -8.33
N VAL A 146 -2.63 4.68 -9.18
CA VAL A 146 -2.62 4.27 -10.59
C VAL A 146 -3.19 5.39 -11.44
N ILE A 147 -2.64 5.59 -12.65
CA ILE A 147 -3.23 6.55 -13.60
C ILE A 147 -4.63 6.07 -14.01
N GLY A 148 -5.66 6.83 -13.60
CA GLY A 148 -7.06 6.58 -13.89
C GLY A 148 -7.53 7.17 -15.23
N THR A 149 -7.13 8.40 -15.51
CA THR A 149 -7.33 9.06 -16.81
C THR A 149 -6.20 10.04 -17.08
N TYR A 150 -6.02 10.43 -18.35
CA TYR A 150 -5.04 11.47 -18.70
C TYR A 150 -5.58 12.87 -18.39
N GLY A 151 -4.72 13.69 -17.81
CA GLY A 151 -4.93 15.13 -17.63
C GLY A 151 -3.67 15.89 -17.99
N GLU A 152 -3.83 16.91 -18.84
CA GLU A 152 -2.77 17.87 -19.11
C GLU A 152 -2.37 18.56 -17.78
N TYR A 153 -1.08 18.59 -17.46
CA TYR A 153 -0.52 19.06 -16.19
C TYR A 153 -0.89 18.25 -14.93
N SER A 154 -1.93 17.41 -14.97
CA SER A 154 -2.34 16.59 -13.83
C SER A 154 -1.70 15.21 -13.81
N THR A 155 -1.30 14.69 -14.98
CA THR A 155 -0.65 13.38 -15.11
C THR A 155 0.66 13.46 -15.86
N PRO A 156 1.66 12.63 -15.52
CA PRO A 156 2.93 12.63 -16.24
C PRO A 156 2.76 12.14 -17.68
N ALA A 157 3.19 12.94 -18.67
CA ALA A 157 3.05 12.65 -20.11
C ALA A 157 3.60 11.29 -20.58
N LYS A 158 4.63 10.74 -19.90
CA LYS A 158 5.21 9.43 -20.25
C LYS A 158 4.45 8.23 -19.69
N LEU A 159 3.49 8.44 -18.80
CA LEU A 159 2.64 7.38 -18.25
C LEU A 159 1.33 7.25 -19.03
N ARG A 160 0.74 6.06 -18.94
CA ARG A 160 -0.54 5.72 -19.57
C ARG A 160 -1.56 5.32 -18.52
N VAL A 161 -2.84 5.42 -18.86
CA VAL A 161 -3.93 4.86 -18.04
C VAL A 161 -3.64 3.40 -17.68
N GLY A 162 -3.74 3.09 -16.39
CA GLY A 162 -3.41 1.79 -15.78
C GLY A 162 -1.91 1.56 -15.47
N ASP A 163 -1.04 2.54 -15.72
CA ASP A 163 0.33 2.50 -15.19
C ASP A 163 0.33 2.85 -13.70
N LEU A 164 1.19 2.16 -12.95
CA LEU A 164 1.46 2.45 -11.54
C LEU A 164 2.16 3.82 -11.43
N TYR A 165 1.60 4.71 -10.60
CA TYR A 165 2.11 6.05 -10.38
C TYR A 165 3.01 6.12 -9.12
N SER A 166 2.48 5.65 -7.99
CA SER A 166 3.20 5.62 -6.72
C SER A 166 2.67 4.54 -5.79
N ILE A 167 3.45 4.22 -4.76
CA ILE A 167 3.04 3.39 -3.62
C ILE A 167 3.32 4.18 -2.36
N HIS A 168 2.41 4.19 -1.40
CA HIS A 168 2.52 4.92 -0.14
C HIS A 168 2.20 3.99 1.03
N ALA A 169 2.97 4.07 2.11
CA ALA A 169 2.64 3.35 3.33
C ALA A 169 3.20 4.06 4.59
N PRO A 170 2.48 3.98 5.72
CA PRO A 170 1.15 3.39 5.87
C PRO A 170 0.05 4.36 5.40
N MET A 171 -1.06 3.80 4.92
CA MET A 171 -2.37 4.45 4.85
C MET A 171 -3.28 3.71 5.82
N THR A 172 -3.59 4.34 6.95
CA THR A 172 -4.28 3.67 8.05
C THR A 172 -5.73 3.37 7.71
N ALA A 173 -6.33 2.42 8.46
CA ALA A 173 -7.76 2.13 8.37
C ALA A 173 -8.61 3.39 8.61
N ASP A 174 -8.26 4.17 9.62
CA ASP A 174 -8.95 5.42 9.96
C ASP A 174 -8.90 6.43 8.81
N GLU A 175 -7.75 6.55 8.13
CA GLU A 175 -7.63 7.40 6.95
C GLU A 175 -8.53 6.91 5.80
N VAL A 176 -8.58 5.59 5.56
CA VAL A 176 -9.45 4.99 4.54
C VAL A 176 -10.93 5.22 4.85
N GLU A 177 -11.33 5.05 6.10
CA GLU A 177 -12.70 5.30 6.56
C GLU A 177 -13.07 6.77 6.42
N TRP A 178 -12.17 7.67 6.82
CA TRP A 178 -12.34 9.10 6.62
C TRP A 178 -12.51 9.47 5.14
N ARG A 179 -11.68 8.92 4.23
CA ARG A 179 -11.82 9.13 2.78
C ARG A 179 -13.17 8.64 2.25
N ARG A 180 -13.63 7.48 2.70
CA ARG A 180 -14.93 6.90 2.31
C ARG A 180 -16.11 7.75 2.78
N ALA A 181 -16.07 8.24 4.01
CA ALA A 181 -17.13 9.07 4.58
C ALA A 181 -17.31 10.38 3.79
N ARG A 182 -16.22 11.01 3.34
CA ARG A 182 -16.28 12.29 2.61
C ARG A 182 -17.01 12.23 1.27
N VAL A 183 -17.09 11.06 0.63
CA VAL A 183 -17.74 10.88 -0.68
C VAL A 183 -19.06 10.11 -0.58
N GLY A 184 -19.56 9.83 0.63
CA GLY A 184 -20.76 9.03 0.82
C GLY A 184 -20.63 7.59 0.29
N TRP A 185 -19.44 6.99 0.37
CA TRP A 185 -19.19 5.66 -0.19
C TRP A 185 -19.82 4.54 0.66
N HIS A 186 -20.63 3.68 0.03
CA HIS A 186 -21.32 2.55 0.65
C HIS A 186 -20.85 1.16 0.17
N GLY A 187 -19.60 1.04 -0.31
CA GLY A 187 -19.05 -0.25 -0.77
C GLY A 187 -18.91 -1.30 0.35
N PRO A 188 -18.56 -2.56 -0.01
CA PRO A 188 -18.61 -3.68 0.93
C PRO A 188 -17.71 -3.44 2.16
N PRO A 189 -18.18 -3.81 3.37
CA PRO A 189 -17.39 -3.67 4.58
C PRO A 189 -16.17 -4.59 4.49
N TRP A 190 -14.98 -4.03 4.73
CA TRP A 190 -13.79 -4.83 4.97
C TRP A 190 -13.81 -5.28 6.43
N LYS A 191 -13.35 -6.50 6.73
CA LYS A 191 -13.26 -6.96 8.12
C LYS A 191 -11.91 -6.54 8.69
N ALA A 192 -11.92 -5.82 9.80
CA ALA A 192 -10.70 -5.47 10.54
C ALA A 192 -9.85 -6.73 10.82
N PRO A 193 -8.51 -6.63 10.83
CA PRO A 193 -7.65 -7.76 11.16
C PRO A 193 -7.91 -8.09 12.63
N GLY A 194 -8.46 -9.29 12.89
CA GLY A 194 -8.82 -9.73 14.25
C GLY A 194 -10.20 -10.36 14.37
N GLN A 195 -11.13 -10.13 13.43
CA GLN A 195 -12.39 -10.88 13.40
C GLN A 195 -12.24 -12.19 12.61
N ARG A 196 -11.68 -13.23 13.26
CA ARG A 196 -11.85 -14.60 12.76
C ARG A 196 -13.35 -14.92 12.75
N PRO A 197 -13.93 -15.43 11.65
CA PRO A 197 -15.25 -16.04 11.74
C PRO A 197 -15.15 -17.22 12.71
N ALA A 198 -16.09 -17.30 13.66
CA ALA A 198 -16.23 -18.46 14.52
C ALA A 198 -16.24 -19.71 13.64
N ARG A 199 -15.31 -20.64 13.89
CA ARG A 199 -15.34 -21.95 13.24
C ARG A 199 -16.73 -22.53 13.51
N ARG A 200 -17.52 -22.74 12.45
CA ARG A 200 -18.68 -23.62 12.55
C ARG A 200 -18.14 -24.99 12.92
N ASP A 201 -18.43 -25.38 14.14
CA ASP A 201 -18.19 -26.73 14.64
C ASP A 201 -19.01 -27.70 13.78
N PRO A 202 -18.37 -28.59 13.00
CA PRO A 202 -19.07 -29.54 12.14
C PRO A 202 -19.82 -30.63 12.93
N ASP A 203 -19.63 -30.73 14.25
CA ASP A 203 -20.21 -31.82 15.05
C ASP A 203 -21.53 -31.45 15.78
N ARG A 204 -22.13 -30.29 15.50
CA ARG A 204 -23.45 -29.95 16.06
C ARG A 204 -24.58 -30.62 15.28
N VAL A 205 -24.76 -31.92 15.54
CA VAL A 205 -25.94 -32.70 15.12
C VAL A 205 -27.21 -32.11 15.73
N PRO A 206 -28.28 -31.82 14.96
CA PRO A 206 -29.56 -31.41 15.52
C PRO A 206 -30.20 -32.60 16.26
N ARG A 207 -30.50 -32.43 17.55
CA ARG A 207 -31.36 -33.37 18.28
C ARG A 207 -32.75 -33.34 17.64
N ARG A 208 -33.14 -34.44 16.99
CA ARG A 208 -34.54 -34.74 16.67
C ARG A 208 -35.27 -34.94 18.01
N GLY A 209 -36.19 -34.03 18.32
CA GLY A 209 -37.21 -34.29 19.34
C GLY A 209 -38.19 -35.29 18.76
N ALA A 210 -38.25 -36.48 19.39
CA ALA A 210 -39.31 -37.44 19.18
C ALA A 210 -40.56 -37.02 19.98
N ASP A 211 -41.70 -37.28 19.37
CA ASP A 211 -43.05 -37.19 19.92
C ASP A 211 -43.19 -37.97 21.24
N ASP A 212 -44.06 -37.51 22.15
CA ASP A 212 -45.29 -38.28 22.43
C ASP A 212 -46.32 -37.57 23.33
N HIS A 213 -47.58 -37.78 22.92
CA HIS A 213 -48.82 -37.96 23.70
C HIS A 213 -49.58 -36.76 24.32
N LEU A 214 -50.84 -36.61 23.87
CA LEU A 214 -52.09 -36.88 24.63
C LEU A 214 -53.32 -36.68 23.70
N ALA A 215 -54.00 -37.77 23.30
CA ALA A 215 -55.25 -38.29 23.86
C ALA A 215 -56.58 -37.58 23.42
N GLY A 216 -57.27 -38.22 22.47
CA GLY A 216 -58.66 -38.69 22.57
C GLY A 216 -59.81 -37.72 22.84
N LYS A 217 -60.69 -37.53 21.84
CA LYS A 217 -62.15 -37.38 22.04
C LYS A 217 -62.91 -38.04 20.89
N SER A 218 -63.78 -38.98 21.26
CA SER A 218 -65.04 -39.29 20.55
C SER A 218 -66.18 -38.65 21.34
#